data_AF-A0A151I7E2-F1
#
_entry.id   AF-A0A151I7E2-F1
#
_cell.length_a   1.000
_cell.length_b   1.000
_cell.length_c   1.000
_cell.angle_alpha   90.00
_cell.angle_beta   90.00
_cell.angle_gamma   90.00
#
_symmetry.space_group_name_H-M   'P 1'
#
loop_
_entity.id
_entity.type
_entity.pdbx_description
1 polymer ?
#
loop_
_entity_poly.entity_id
_entity_poly.type
_entity_poly.pdbx_seq_one_letter_code
_entity_poly.pdbx_strand_id
1 'polypeptide(L)'
;MKRSYRTGRYDSLSGVGTICGARTGKVLHMAVRNKYCSICVKAEKINKEPATHKCYKNWGRDCSSTSMEADAIVEGFKKSVEKRGVIYSTYIADGDSSVYKKIVQANPYPGVFIEKIECRNHLLRNLATKIKDIAKTKGRFGKLRHVIDNRILRIRTAVTKAVKYRLE
;
A
#
# COMPACT_ATOMS: atom_id res chain seq x y z
N MET A 1 -11.25 -5.34 3.08
CA MET A 1 -10.68 -4.00 2.82
C MET A 1 -10.74 -3.72 1.32
N LYS A 2 -11.55 -2.76 0.87
CA LYS A 2 -11.70 -2.42 -0.57
C LYS A 2 -10.64 -1.37 -0.93
N ARG A 3 -9.57 -1.79 -1.65
CA ARG A 3 -8.52 -0.91 -2.16
C ARG A 3 -9.04 0.00 -3.29
N SER A 4 -8.26 1.02 -3.63
CA SER A 4 -8.56 2.10 -4.59
C SER A 4 -8.92 1.65 -6.03
N TYR A 5 -8.71 0.37 -6.39
CA TYR A 5 -9.03 -0.18 -7.71
C TYR A 5 -10.30 -1.04 -7.65
N ARG A 6 -11.29 -0.67 -8.48
CA ARG A 6 -12.67 -1.18 -8.45
C ARG A 6 -12.84 -2.56 -9.11
N THR A 7 -11.84 -3.05 -9.82
CA THR A 7 -11.88 -4.28 -10.62
C THR A 7 -10.98 -5.34 -10.00
N GLY A 8 -11.59 -6.25 -9.24
CA GLY A 8 -10.89 -7.21 -8.40
C GLY A 8 -10.53 -8.51 -9.12
N ARG A 9 -9.25 -8.68 -9.44
CA ARG A 9 -8.48 -9.90 -9.16
C ARG A 9 -7.07 -9.46 -8.75
N TYR A 10 -6.60 -9.96 -7.61
CA TYR A 10 -5.30 -9.62 -7.02
C TYR A 10 -4.39 -10.85 -7.13
N ASP A 11 -4.07 -11.26 -8.36
CA ASP A 11 -3.34 -12.47 -8.72
C ASP A 11 -1.93 -12.18 -9.24
N SER A 12 -1.36 -11.02 -8.88
CA SER A 12 0.00 -10.66 -9.25
C SER A 12 1.00 -11.78 -8.92
N LEU A 13 1.75 -12.19 -9.95
CA LEU A 13 2.79 -13.20 -9.84
C LEU A 13 4.04 -12.68 -9.14
N SER A 14 4.22 -11.37 -9.07
CA SER A 14 5.31 -10.73 -8.37
C SER A 14 4.82 -9.48 -7.64
N GLY A 15 5.44 -9.18 -6.50
CA GLY A 15 5.19 -8.01 -5.69
C GLY A 15 6.52 -7.39 -5.24
N VAL A 16 6.57 -6.07 -5.17
CA VAL A 16 7.76 -5.33 -4.72
C VAL A 16 7.35 -4.44 -3.55
N GLY A 17 8.07 -4.54 -2.44
CA GLY A 17 7.97 -3.62 -1.31
C GLY A 17 9.21 -2.75 -1.25
N THR A 18 9.01 -1.43 -1.14
CA THR A 18 10.10 -0.47 -1.00
C THR A 18 9.83 0.45 0.19
N ILE A 19 10.85 0.71 1.00
CA ILE A 19 10.81 1.73 2.07
C ILE A 19 11.70 2.88 1.62
N CYS A 20 11.16 4.10 1.67
CA CYS A 20 11.88 5.31 1.31
C CYS A 20 11.88 6.30 2.48
N GLY A 21 12.98 7.01 2.68
CA GLY A 21 13.06 8.10 3.64
C GLY A 21 12.22 9.28 3.18
N ALA A 22 11.21 9.66 3.96
CA ALA A 22 10.26 10.71 3.57
C ALA A 22 10.91 12.08 3.32
N ARG A 23 11.94 12.42 4.11
CA ARG A 23 12.69 13.68 3.98
C ARG A 23 13.83 13.59 2.97
N THR A 24 14.51 12.44 2.90
CA THR A 24 15.72 12.28 2.09
C THR A 24 15.43 11.83 0.66
N GLY A 25 14.26 11.26 0.41
CA GLY A 25 13.90 10.62 -0.87
C GLY A 25 14.70 9.34 -1.18
N LYS A 26 15.58 8.90 -0.27
CA LYS A 26 16.47 7.75 -0.52
C LYS A 26 15.76 6.42 -0.24
N VAL A 27 16.14 5.39 -1.01
CA VAL A 27 15.65 4.02 -0.80
C VAL A 27 16.35 3.38 0.40
N LEU A 28 15.57 3.06 1.41
CA LEU A 28 15.99 2.44 2.66
C LEU A 28 15.71 0.93 2.69
N HIS A 29 14.91 0.39 1.80
CA HIS A 29 14.75 -1.06 1.67
C HIS A 29 14.06 -1.36 0.34
N MET A 30 14.41 -2.50 -0.26
CA MET A 30 13.68 -3.05 -1.39
C MET A 30 13.70 -4.57 -1.28
N ALA A 31 12.54 -5.18 -1.44
CA ALA A 31 12.37 -6.61 -1.44
C ALA A 31 11.36 -7.03 -2.51
N VAL A 32 11.68 -8.12 -3.20
CA VAL A 32 10.87 -8.70 -4.27
C VAL A 32 10.34 -10.05 -3.81
N ARG A 33 9.03 -10.26 -3.98
CA ARG A 33 8.37 -11.55 -3.79
C ARG A 33 7.86 -12.05 -5.12
N ASN A 34 8.14 -13.30 -5.46
CA ASN A 34 7.84 -13.85 -6.77
C ASN A 34 7.29 -15.29 -6.65
N LYS A 35 6.14 -15.52 -7.28
CA LYS A 35 5.44 -16.81 -7.41
C LYS A 35 5.84 -17.57 -8.67
N TYR A 36 6.41 -16.87 -9.65
CA TYR A 36 6.58 -17.39 -11.00
C TYR A 36 8.05 -17.56 -11.38
N CYS A 37 8.36 -18.74 -11.90
CA CYS A 37 9.59 -19.04 -12.61
C CYS A 37 9.23 -19.83 -13.87
N SER A 38 9.63 -19.34 -15.04
CA SER A 38 9.29 -19.98 -16.32
C SER A 38 9.90 -21.38 -16.45
N ILE A 39 11.10 -21.60 -15.92
CA ILE A 39 11.79 -22.90 -15.94
C ILE A 39 11.04 -23.90 -15.06
N CYS A 40 10.70 -23.53 -13.83
CA CYS A 40 9.91 -24.39 -12.93
C CYS A 40 8.52 -24.71 -13.50
N VAL A 41 7.84 -23.71 -14.06
CA VAL A 41 6.48 -23.91 -14.62
C VAL A 41 6.51 -24.81 -15.84
N LYS A 42 7.52 -24.72 -16.70
CA LYS A 42 7.68 -25.64 -17.84
C LYS A 42 7.94 -27.07 -17.39
N ALA A 43 8.82 -27.24 -16.40
CA ALA A 43 9.19 -28.55 -15.85
C ALA A 43 7.99 -29.25 -15.19
N GLU A 44 7.22 -28.52 -14.39
CA GLU A 44 5.97 -28.99 -13.78
C GLU A 44 4.93 -29.43 -14.82
N LYS A 45 4.79 -28.67 -15.93
CA LYS A 45 3.86 -29.03 -17.03
C LYS A 45 4.21 -30.34 -17.73
N ILE A 46 5.50 -30.69 -17.79
CA ILE A 46 5.98 -31.91 -18.45
C ILE A 46 6.27 -33.04 -17.45
N ASN A 47 5.91 -32.86 -16.16
CA ASN A 47 6.22 -33.78 -15.06
C ASN A 47 7.71 -34.19 -15.01
N LYS A 48 8.60 -33.22 -15.21
CA LYS A 48 10.05 -33.43 -15.06
C LYS A 48 10.62 -32.48 -14.01
N GLU A 49 11.78 -32.86 -13.49
CA GLU A 49 12.57 -31.96 -12.65
C GLU A 49 13.03 -30.73 -13.45
N PRO A 50 13.00 -29.53 -12.85
CA PRO A 50 13.46 -28.32 -13.51
C PRO A 50 14.97 -28.39 -13.76
N ALA A 51 15.38 -27.96 -14.96
CA ALA A 51 16.80 -27.77 -15.27
C ALA A 51 17.46 -26.86 -14.22
N THR A 52 18.73 -27.12 -13.92
CA THR A 52 19.51 -26.33 -12.96
C THR A 52 19.51 -24.86 -13.36
N HIS A 53 18.98 -24.00 -12.49
CA HIS A 53 18.90 -22.56 -12.72
C HIS A 53 18.84 -21.78 -11.42
N LYS A 54 19.16 -20.49 -11.48
CA LYS A 54 18.95 -19.57 -10.36
C LYS A 54 17.47 -19.21 -10.24
N CYS A 55 16.76 -19.91 -9.37
CA CYS A 55 15.33 -19.68 -9.15
C CYS A 55 15.12 -18.48 -8.21
N TYR A 56 14.38 -17.48 -8.67
CA TYR A 56 13.97 -16.33 -7.87
C TYR A 56 12.56 -16.48 -7.27
N LYS A 57 11.94 -17.65 -7.41
CA LYS A 57 10.65 -17.95 -6.78
C LYS A 57 10.87 -18.09 -5.28
N ASN A 58 10.28 -17.18 -4.51
CA ASN A 58 10.41 -17.09 -3.06
C ASN A 58 9.06 -16.85 -2.38
N TRP A 59 7.96 -17.09 -3.09
CA TRP A 59 6.60 -16.93 -2.59
C TRP A 59 5.72 -18.10 -3.02
N GLY A 60 4.86 -18.57 -2.11
CA GLY A 60 3.92 -19.66 -2.36
C GLY A 60 2.88 -19.28 -3.42
N ARG A 61 2.49 -20.24 -4.27
CA ARG A 61 1.50 -20.02 -5.34
C ARG A 61 0.10 -19.76 -4.77
N ASP A 62 -0.20 -20.45 -3.68
CA ASP A 62 -1.38 -20.40 -2.82
C ASP A 62 -1.42 -19.16 -1.89
N CYS A 63 -0.27 -18.53 -1.65
CA CYS A 63 -0.21 -17.32 -0.84
C CYS A 63 -0.83 -16.11 -1.56
N SER A 64 -1.52 -15.24 -0.83
CA SER A 64 -2.09 -14.01 -1.41
C SER A 64 -1.02 -13.12 -2.06
N SER A 65 -1.36 -12.45 -3.16
CA SER A 65 -0.48 -11.44 -3.77
C SER A 65 -0.40 -10.18 -2.91
N THR A 66 -1.49 -9.85 -2.21
CA THR A 66 -1.57 -8.72 -1.28
C THR A 66 -0.62 -8.89 -0.09
N SER A 67 -0.34 -10.11 0.35
CA SER A 67 0.59 -10.35 1.46
C SER A 67 2.06 -10.17 1.08
N MET A 68 2.42 -10.18 -0.22
CA MET A 68 3.79 -9.97 -0.70
C MET A 68 4.33 -8.59 -0.30
N GLU A 69 3.54 -7.55 -0.55
CA GLU A 69 3.91 -6.17 -0.21
C GLU A 69 4.10 -6.02 1.29
N ALA A 70 3.15 -6.53 2.08
CA ALA A 70 3.19 -6.44 3.52
C ALA A 70 4.42 -7.16 4.10
N ASP A 71 4.73 -8.34 3.60
CA ASP A 71 5.88 -9.13 4.02
C ASP A 71 7.21 -8.45 3.67
N ALA A 72 7.33 -7.91 2.45
CA ALA A 72 8.49 -7.14 2.02
C ALA A 72 8.72 -5.90 2.90
N ILE A 73 7.67 -5.18 3.28
CA ILE A 73 7.79 -4.03 4.20
C ILE A 73 8.20 -4.48 5.60
N VAL A 74 7.57 -5.53 6.15
CA VAL A 74 7.92 -6.07 7.47
C VAL A 74 9.38 -6.55 7.52
N GLU A 75 9.87 -7.20 6.46
CA GLU A 75 11.28 -7.55 6.32
C GLU A 75 12.17 -6.29 6.45
N GLY A 76 11.81 -5.22 5.73
CA GLY A 76 12.54 -3.96 5.77
C GLY A 76 12.58 -3.30 7.15
N PHE A 77 11.50 -3.40 7.93
CA PHE A 77 11.46 -2.93 9.31
C PHE A 77 12.31 -3.78 10.25
N LYS A 78 12.31 -5.11 10.10
CA LYS A 78 13.13 -6.01 10.93
C LYS A 78 14.63 -5.83 10.70
N LYS A 79 15.03 -5.57 9.46
CA LYS A 79 16.45 -5.47 9.06
C LYS A 79 17.00 -4.04 9.11
N SER A 80 16.21 -3.05 9.49
CA SER A 80 16.61 -1.63 9.44
C SER A 80 17.79 -1.30 10.35
N VAL A 81 17.76 -1.79 11.59
CA VAL A 81 18.81 -1.58 12.59
C VAL A 81 20.09 -2.30 12.17
N GLU A 82 19.99 -3.58 11.81
CA GLU A 82 21.15 -4.38 11.37
C GLU A 82 21.82 -3.79 10.12
N LYS A 83 21.03 -3.43 9.09
CA LYS A 83 21.59 -3.02 7.79
C LYS A 83 21.99 -1.56 7.72
N ARG A 84 21.38 -0.69 8.52
CA ARG A 84 21.52 0.77 8.39
C ARG A 84 21.64 1.51 9.73
N GLY A 85 21.49 0.84 10.86
CA GLY A 85 21.56 1.48 12.19
C GLY A 85 20.42 2.48 12.44
N VAL A 86 19.26 2.30 11.81
CA VAL A 86 18.14 3.25 11.90
C VAL A 86 16.87 2.60 12.41
N ILE A 87 16.10 3.36 13.19
CA ILE A 87 14.76 3.01 13.66
C ILE A 87 13.74 3.80 12.84
N TYR A 88 12.70 3.12 12.34
CA TYR A 88 11.58 3.77 11.66
C TYR A 88 10.46 4.06 12.66
N SER A 89 10.50 5.24 13.27
CA SER A 89 9.48 5.69 14.24
C SER A 89 8.16 6.12 13.61
N THR A 90 8.16 6.42 12.31
CA THR A 90 6.98 6.92 11.59
C THR A 90 6.78 6.16 10.28
N TYR A 91 5.57 5.68 10.06
CA TYR A 91 5.14 4.95 8.88
C TYR A 91 4.09 5.77 8.12
N ILE A 92 4.47 6.27 6.94
CA ILE A 92 3.57 7.00 6.04
C ILE A 92 3.09 6.04 4.96
N ALA A 93 1.79 5.77 4.91
CA ALA A 93 1.24 4.84 3.93
C ALA A 93 -0.18 5.21 3.49
N ASP A 94 -0.69 4.48 2.52
CA ASP A 94 -2.11 4.52 2.22
C ASP A 94 -2.94 3.98 3.40
N GLY A 95 -4.24 4.19 3.32
CA GLY A 95 -5.17 3.76 4.36
C GLY A 95 -5.29 2.25 4.54
N ASP A 96 -4.43 1.43 3.92
CA ASP A 96 -4.39 -0.01 4.16
C ASP A 96 -3.89 -0.30 5.58
N SER A 97 -4.78 -0.82 6.42
CA SER A 97 -4.52 -1.12 7.83
C SER A 97 -3.84 -2.48 8.00
N SER A 98 -3.84 -3.32 6.96
CA SER A 98 -3.31 -4.68 7.05
C SER A 98 -1.78 -4.71 7.19
N VAL A 99 -1.06 -3.80 6.51
CA VAL A 99 0.41 -3.73 6.57
C VAL A 99 0.86 -3.20 7.93
N TYR A 100 0.27 -2.09 8.39
CA TYR A 100 0.62 -1.50 9.68
C TYR A 100 0.40 -2.47 10.84
N LYS A 101 -0.72 -3.21 10.84
CA LYS A 101 -0.97 -4.25 11.85
C LYS A 101 0.15 -5.29 11.90
N LYS A 102 0.65 -5.74 10.75
CA LYS A 102 1.76 -6.70 10.67
C LYS A 102 3.09 -6.11 11.16
N ILE A 103 3.35 -4.83 10.88
CA ILE A 103 4.53 -4.14 11.41
C ILE A 103 4.49 -4.10 12.94
N VAL A 104 3.35 -3.69 13.52
CA VAL A 104 3.18 -3.64 14.98
C VAL A 104 3.32 -5.04 15.60
N GLN A 105 2.68 -6.05 15.02
CA GLN A 105 2.79 -7.44 15.48
C GLN A 105 4.21 -8.00 15.38
N ALA A 106 4.98 -7.58 14.38
CA ALA A 106 6.36 -7.98 14.23
C ALA A 106 7.28 -7.37 15.29
N ASN A 107 6.82 -6.31 16.00
CA ASN A 107 7.55 -5.59 17.04
C ASN A 107 9.05 -5.41 16.72
N PRO A 108 9.40 -4.78 15.59
CA PRO A 108 10.79 -4.69 15.13
C PRO A 108 11.68 -3.88 16.07
N TYR A 109 11.07 -3.03 16.91
CA TYR A 109 11.75 -2.09 17.81
C TYR A 109 11.13 -2.18 19.21
N PRO A 110 11.68 -2.99 20.11
CA PRO A 110 11.16 -3.11 21.48
C PRO A 110 11.09 -1.75 22.18
N GLY A 111 9.92 -1.43 22.75
CA GLY A 111 9.69 -0.17 23.48
C GLY A 111 9.46 1.07 22.60
N VAL A 112 9.46 0.94 21.27
CA VAL A 112 9.23 2.06 20.36
C VAL A 112 7.84 1.98 19.75
N PHE A 113 7.07 3.05 19.91
CA PHE A 113 5.80 3.22 19.21
C PHE A 113 6.06 3.71 17.78
N ILE A 114 5.49 3.02 16.79
CA ILE A 114 5.57 3.41 15.38
C ILE A 114 4.33 4.23 15.04
N GLU A 115 4.49 5.53 14.85
CA GLU A 115 3.39 6.41 14.46
C GLU A 115 2.92 6.11 13.04
N LYS A 116 1.62 5.93 12.84
CA LYS A 116 1.02 5.82 11.50
C LYS A 116 0.54 7.18 11.02
N ILE A 117 1.04 7.61 9.86
CA ILE A 117 0.55 8.79 9.14
C ILE A 117 -0.14 8.37 7.85
N GLU A 118 -1.37 8.85 7.67
CA GLU A 118 -2.18 8.57 6.50
C GLU A 118 -1.74 9.43 5.29
N CYS A 119 -1.67 8.81 4.12
CA CYS A 119 -1.32 9.49 2.88
C CYS A 119 -2.38 10.55 2.52
N ARG A 120 -1.97 11.83 2.50
CA ARG A 120 -2.80 12.97 2.12
C ARG A 120 -3.57 12.73 0.82
N ASN A 121 -2.92 12.19 -0.20
CA ASN A 121 -3.55 11.96 -1.51
C ASN A 121 -4.67 10.91 -1.40
N HIS A 122 -4.47 9.85 -0.62
CA HIS A 122 -5.49 8.84 -0.36
C HIS A 122 -6.65 9.42 0.44
N LEU A 123 -6.39 10.21 1.49
CA LEU A 123 -7.44 10.89 2.26
C LEU A 123 -8.31 11.79 1.37
N LEU A 124 -7.68 12.63 0.53
CA LEU A 124 -8.41 13.53 -0.37
C LEU A 124 -9.20 12.77 -1.45
N ARG A 125 -8.69 11.64 -1.93
CA ARG A 125 -9.41 10.76 -2.87
C ARG A 125 -10.61 10.08 -2.22
N ASN A 126 -10.45 9.63 -0.97
CA ASN A 126 -11.52 9.04 -0.18
C ASN A 126 -12.62 10.07 0.09
N LEU A 127 -12.25 11.30 0.45
CA LEU A 127 -13.19 12.42 0.59
C LEU A 127 -13.98 12.64 -0.71
N ALA A 128 -13.28 12.79 -1.84
CA ALA A 128 -13.93 13.02 -3.13
C ALA A 128 -14.89 11.88 -3.52
N THR A 129 -14.49 10.62 -3.28
CA THR A 129 -15.34 9.44 -3.53
C THR A 129 -16.60 9.48 -2.68
N LYS A 130 -16.49 9.74 -1.38
CA LYS A 130 -17.65 9.84 -0.48
C LYS A 130 -18.60 10.97 -0.87
N ILE A 131 -18.08 12.14 -1.23
CA ILE A 131 -18.91 13.26 -1.72
C ILE A 131 -19.64 12.85 -3.01
N LYS A 132 -18.95 12.15 -3.91
CA LYS A 132 -19.56 11.64 -5.16
C LYS A 132 -20.68 10.64 -4.88
N ASP A 133 -20.50 9.73 -3.92
CA ASP A 133 -21.52 8.76 -3.53
C ASP A 133 -22.74 9.45 -2.92
N ILE A 134 -22.53 10.49 -2.11
CA ILE A 134 -23.61 11.34 -1.56
C ILE A 134 -24.36 12.05 -2.71
N ALA A 135 -23.66 12.66 -3.66
CA ALA A 135 -24.27 13.35 -4.80
C ALA A 135 -25.07 12.40 -5.72
N LYS A 136 -24.74 11.11 -5.73
CA LYS A 136 -25.46 10.10 -6.51
C LYS A 136 -26.66 9.50 -5.78
N THR A 137 -26.77 9.70 -4.46
CA THR A 137 -27.88 9.16 -3.65
C THR A 137 -29.18 9.89 -3.99
N LYS A 138 -30.20 9.15 -4.46
CA LYS A 138 -31.52 9.71 -4.81
C LYS A 138 -32.29 10.08 -3.53
N GLY A 139 -33.14 11.12 -3.61
CA GLY A 139 -34.11 11.49 -2.56
C GLY A 139 -33.65 12.58 -1.59
N ARG A 140 -32.39 12.60 -1.14
CA ARG A 140 -31.99 13.47 -0.01
C ARG A 140 -31.63 14.92 -0.36
N PHE A 141 -31.16 15.18 -1.59
CA PHE A 141 -30.58 16.48 -1.97
C PHE A 141 -31.20 17.13 -3.20
N GLY A 142 -32.23 16.53 -3.82
CA GLY A 142 -32.92 17.10 -4.99
C GLY A 142 -31.96 17.66 -6.06
N LYS A 143 -32.12 18.95 -6.39
CA LYS A 143 -31.25 19.69 -7.35
C LYS A 143 -29.84 19.97 -6.83
N LEU A 144 -29.65 20.07 -5.50
CA LEU A 144 -28.34 20.37 -4.87
C LEU A 144 -27.30 19.29 -5.16
N ARG A 145 -27.73 18.06 -5.45
CA ARG A 145 -26.84 16.96 -5.82
C ARG A 145 -25.96 17.29 -7.04
N HIS A 146 -26.51 18.00 -8.02
CA HIS A 146 -25.79 18.40 -9.23
C HIS A 146 -24.77 19.49 -8.94
N VAL A 147 -25.10 20.41 -8.02
CA VAL A 147 -24.16 21.43 -7.54
C VAL A 147 -22.99 20.77 -6.83
N ILE A 148 -23.25 19.81 -5.95
CA ILE A 148 -22.20 19.08 -5.22
C ILE A 148 -21.31 18.29 -6.19
N ASP A 149 -21.91 17.52 -7.12
CA ASP A 149 -21.16 16.71 -8.10
C ASP A 149 -20.22 17.58 -8.97
N ASN A 150 -20.73 18.73 -9.42
CA ASN A 150 -19.95 19.70 -10.22
C ASN A 150 -18.89 20.46 -9.42
N ARG A 151 -18.86 20.35 -8.10
CA ARG A 151 -17.98 21.12 -7.20
C ARG A 151 -17.04 20.26 -6.37
N ILE A 152 -17.02 18.93 -6.54
CA ILE A 152 -16.18 18.00 -5.75
C ILE A 152 -14.70 18.42 -5.74
N LEU A 153 -14.14 18.77 -6.90
CA LEU A 153 -12.75 19.20 -6.99
C LEU A 153 -12.51 20.54 -6.27
N ARG A 154 -13.47 21.47 -6.35
CA ARG A 154 -13.41 22.75 -5.64
C ARG A 154 -13.41 22.54 -4.12
N ILE A 155 -14.24 21.62 -3.61
CA ILE A 155 -14.28 21.24 -2.19
C ILE A 155 -12.93 20.64 -1.77
N ARG A 156 -12.38 19.71 -2.57
CA ARG A 156 -11.04 19.13 -2.31
C ARG A 156 -9.95 20.21 -2.26
N THR A 157 -9.99 21.17 -3.17
CA THR A 157 -9.04 22.31 -3.19
C THR A 157 -9.22 23.19 -1.96
N ALA A 158 -10.45 23.51 -1.56
CA ALA A 158 -10.75 24.30 -0.38
C ALA A 158 -10.17 23.65 0.89
N VAL A 159 -10.37 22.34 1.07
CA VAL A 159 -9.76 21.59 2.19
C VAL A 159 -8.23 21.68 2.16
N THR A 160 -7.62 21.50 0.98
CA THR A 160 -6.16 21.58 0.84
C THR A 160 -5.63 22.99 1.17
N LYS A 161 -6.37 24.04 0.78
CA LYS A 161 -6.01 25.43 1.08
C LYS A 161 -6.20 25.76 2.57
N ALA A 162 -7.28 25.32 3.19
CA ALA A 162 -7.51 25.50 4.62
C ALA A 162 -6.42 24.83 5.47
N VAL A 163 -5.97 23.63 5.09
CA VAL A 163 -4.84 22.96 5.76
C VAL A 163 -3.55 23.76 5.63
N LYS A 164 -3.26 24.34 4.46
CA LYS A 164 -2.09 25.20 4.26
C LYS A 164 -2.15 26.45 5.14
N TYR A 165 -3.28 27.14 5.14
CA TYR A 165 -3.49 28.34 5.96
C TYR A 165 -3.29 28.09 7.46
N ARG A 166 -3.63 26.89 7.95
CA ARG A 166 -3.44 26.52 9.36
C ARG A 166 -1.98 26.22 9.73
N LEU A 167 -1.14 25.91 8.74
CA LEU A 167 0.28 25.60 8.94
C LEU A 167 1.17 26.85 8.84
N GLU A 168 0.62 27.94 8.28
CA GLU A 168 1.19 29.29 8.29
C GLU A 168 0.84 29.99 9.62
#